data_AF-M3Z3P7-F1
#
_entry.id   AF-M3Z3P7-F1
#
_cell.length_a   1.000
_cell.length_b   1.000
_cell.length_c   1.000
_cell.angle_alpha   90.00
_cell.angle_beta   90.00
_cell.angle_gamma   90.00
#
_symmetry.space_group_name_H-M   'P 1'
#
loop_
_entity.id
_entity.type
_entity.pdbx_description
1 polymer ?
#
loop_
_entity_poly.entity_id
_entity_poly.type
_entity_poly.pdbx_seq_one_letter_code
_entity_poly.pdbx_strand_id
1 'polypeptide(L)'
;MRGGNSSSLTPGFFILNGVPGLEAAHTWIALPFCFMYIIAVLGNCGLIYLISHEDALHRPMYYFLALLSFTDVTLCTTTVPNMLCIFWFNLKEIDFNACLAQMFFVHTLTWMESGVLMLMALDRYVAICYPLRYSTILTNPVIAKAGLATFLRGVLLILPFTFLTKRLPYCRGNFIPHTYCDHMSVAKVSCGNFKVNAIYGLLAALLIGGFDMFCISVSYTMILRAVVSLSSADARQKAFGTCTSHICAIVITYVPALFTIFTHRFGGQNIPHHIHILIANLYLMLPPTLNPIVYGVKTKQIREGVIKLFFKEKDILVMK
;
A
#
# COMPACT_ATOMS: atom_id res chain seq x y z
N MET A 1 -38.98 31.64 -23.15
CA MET A 1 -37.88 30.65 -23.26
C MET A 1 -36.69 31.16 -22.44
N ARG A 2 -36.53 30.69 -21.20
CA ARG A 2 -35.31 30.94 -20.43
C ARG A 2 -34.34 29.80 -20.74
N GLY A 3 -33.31 30.09 -21.51
CA GLY A 3 -32.24 29.14 -21.80
C GLY A 3 -31.55 28.73 -20.51
N GLY A 4 -31.56 27.43 -20.22
CA GLY A 4 -30.78 26.86 -19.12
C GLY A 4 -29.30 26.96 -19.47
N ASN A 5 -28.56 27.81 -18.76
CA ASN A 5 -27.11 27.67 -18.68
C ASN A 5 -26.83 26.39 -17.88
N SER A 6 -26.66 25.27 -18.58
CA SER A 6 -26.06 24.06 -18.00
C SER A 6 -24.57 24.30 -17.81
N SER A 7 -24.21 25.11 -16.83
CA SER A 7 -22.85 25.17 -16.31
C SER A 7 -22.50 23.77 -15.82
N SER A 8 -21.49 23.13 -16.42
CA SER A 8 -20.97 21.86 -15.92
C SER A 8 -20.61 22.04 -14.44
N LEU A 9 -21.27 21.29 -13.55
CA LEU A 9 -20.96 21.26 -12.10
C LEU A 9 -19.67 20.46 -11.82
N THR A 10 -18.77 20.39 -12.80
CA THR A 10 -17.46 19.72 -12.69
C THR A 10 -16.41 20.82 -12.62
N PRO A 11 -15.64 20.94 -11.52
CA PRO A 11 -14.57 21.91 -11.43
C PRO A 11 -13.44 21.55 -12.41
N GLY A 12 -12.71 22.56 -12.89
CA GLY A 12 -11.49 22.30 -13.67
C GLY A 12 -10.37 21.71 -12.81
N PHE A 13 -10.32 22.08 -11.52
CA PHE A 13 -9.28 21.65 -10.59
C PHE A 13 -9.81 21.58 -9.16
N PHE A 14 -9.14 20.81 -8.31
CA PHE A 14 -9.28 20.80 -6.86
C PHE A 14 -8.07 21.44 -6.18
N ILE A 15 -8.26 21.92 -4.96
CA ILE A 15 -7.23 22.49 -4.09
C ILE A 15 -7.03 21.53 -2.92
N LEU A 16 -5.89 20.83 -2.89
CA LEU A 16 -5.45 19.96 -1.81
C LEU A 16 -4.78 20.80 -0.71
N ASN A 17 -5.41 20.94 0.47
CA ASN A 17 -4.88 21.82 1.51
C ASN A 17 -3.76 21.20 2.38
N GLY A 18 -3.40 19.93 2.13
CA GLY A 18 -2.39 19.24 2.93
C GLY A 18 -2.92 18.84 4.30
N VAL A 19 -2.27 19.29 5.37
CA VAL A 19 -2.68 19.05 6.78
C VAL A 19 -3.26 20.35 7.36
N PRO A 20 -4.60 20.50 7.44
CA PRO A 20 -5.23 21.72 7.93
C PRO A 20 -4.91 22.01 9.40
N GLY A 21 -4.62 23.25 9.74
CA GLY A 21 -4.24 23.68 11.08
C GLY A 21 -2.76 23.50 11.42
N LEU A 22 -1.98 22.88 10.53
CA LEU A 22 -0.51 22.75 10.65
C LEU A 22 0.20 23.37 9.44
N GLU A 23 -0.42 24.32 8.73
CA GLU A 23 0.14 24.96 7.54
C GLU A 23 1.50 25.60 7.81
N ALA A 24 1.68 26.26 8.95
CA ALA A 24 2.96 26.85 9.36
C ALA A 24 4.07 25.80 9.59
N ALA A 25 3.69 24.55 9.85
CA ALA A 25 4.62 23.44 10.07
C ALA A 25 4.82 22.56 8.82
N HIS A 26 4.13 22.83 7.70
CA HIS A 26 4.21 22.01 6.48
C HIS A 26 5.65 21.77 6.01
N THR A 27 6.51 22.79 6.04
CA THR A 27 7.93 22.66 5.67
C THR A 27 8.68 21.64 6.53
N TRP A 28 8.43 21.64 7.85
CA TRP A 28 9.05 20.71 8.79
C TRP A 28 8.47 19.30 8.67
N ILE A 29 7.16 19.18 8.41
CA ILE A 29 6.47 17.91 8.18
C ILE A 29 6.93 17.25 6.87
N ALA A 30 7.27 18.03 5.84
CA ALA A 30 7.73 17.50 4.56
C ALA A 30 9.08 16.76 4.66
N LEU A 31 9.96 17.18 5.56
CA LEU A 31 11.29 16.56 5.73
C LEU A 31 11.21 15.05 6.04
N PRO A 32 10.50 14.57 7.09
CA PRO A 32 10.41 13.15 7.37
C PRO A 32 9.73 12.37 6.23
N PHE A 33 8.68 12.91 5.60
CA PHE A 33 8.04 12.26 4.44
C PHE A 33 8.99 12.14 3.24
N CYS A 34 9.84 13.14 2.99
CA CYS A 34 10.87 13.07 1.96
C CYS A 34 11.89 11.97 2.26
N PHE A 35 12.41 11.88 3.49
CA PHE A 35 13.33 10.81 3.88
C PHE A 35 12.67 9.42 3.75
N MET A 36 11.44 9.26 4.23
CA MET A 36 10.68 8.02 4.07
C MET A 36 10.51 7.63 2.61
N TYR A 37 10.24 8.60 1.72
CA TYR A 37 10.12 8.38 0.28
C TYR A 37 11.42 7.91 -0.35
N ILE A 38 12.54 8.58 -0.04
CA ILE A 38 13.86 8.18 -0.54
C ILE A 38 14.18 6.75 -0.09
N ILE A 39 13.97 6.41 1.18
CA ILE A 39 14.21 5.06 1.70
C ILE A 39 13.29 4.05 1.03
N ALA A 40 12.00 4.36 0.86
CA ALA A 40 11.04 3.48 0.22
C ALA A 40 11.43 3.20 -1.25
N VAL A 41 11.76 4.24 -2.02
CA VAL A 41 12.16 4.08 -3.43
C VAL A 41 13.46 3.31 -3.54
N LEU A 42 14.51 3.71 -2.82
CA LEU A 42 15.81 3.04 -2.89
C LEU A 42 15.75 1.60 -2.40
N GLY A 43 15.07 1.36 -1.27
CA GLY A 43 14.95 0.03 -0.67
C GLY A 43 14.19 -0.93 -1.56
N ASN A 44 13.03 -0.53 -2.08
CA ASN A 44 12.19 -1.39 -2.91
C ASN A 44 12.77 -1.58 -4.32
N CYS A 45 13.32 -0.52 -4.95
CA CYS A 45 14.04 -0.68 -6.22
C CYS A 45 15.28 -1.58 -6.05
N GLY A 46 16.02 -1.44 -4.95
CA GLY A 46 17.13 -2.32 -4.61
C GLY A 46 16.70 -3.78 -4.44
N LEU A 47 15.57 -4.03 -3.78
CA LEU A 47 14.99 -5.38 -3.67
C LEU A 47 14.62 -5.96 -5.04
N ILE A 48 13.94 -5.20 -5.90
CA ILE A 48 13.58 -5.63 -7.26
C ILE A 48 14.85 -5.99 -8.02
N TYR A 49 15.84 -5.09 -8.03
CA TYR A 49 17.12 -5.29 -8.70
C TYR A 49 17.81 -6.57 -8.22
N LEU A 50 17.89 -6.76 -6.90
CA LEU A 50 18.53 -7.93 -6.30
C LEU A 50 17.82 -9.23 -6.69
N ILE A 51 16.48 -9.25 -6.64
CA ILE A 51 15.68 -10.43 -6.99
C ILE A 51 15.83 -10.76 -8.48
N SER A 52 15.99 -9.77 -9.36
CA SER A 52 16.20 -9.97 -10.80
C SER A 52 17.60 -10.50 -11.15
N HIS A 53 18.63 -10.25 -10.32
CA HIS A 53 20.02 -10.58 -10.65
C HIS A 53 20.58 -11.79 -9.89
N GLU A 54 20.07 -12.11 -8.70
CA GLU A 54 20.53 -13.26 -7.93
C GLU A 54 19.62 -14.47 -8.16
N ASP A 55 20.09 -15.46 -8.93
CA ASP A 55 19.35 -16.70 -9.21
C ASP A 55 18.91 -17.46 -7.95
N ALA A 56 19.66 -17.31 -6.85
CA ALA A 56 19.31 -17.89 -5.56
C ALA A 56 17.98 -17.36 -4.98
N LEU A 57 17.54 -16.18 -5.43
CA LEU A 57 16.28 -15.53 -5.06
C LEU A 57 15.15 -15.84 -6.04
N HIS A 58 15.35 -16.65 -7.07
CA HIS A 58 14.25 -17.09 -7.96
C HIS A 58 13.38 -18.17 -7.30
N ARG A 59 12.69 -17.78 -6.22
CA ARG A 59 11.72 -18.59 -5.47
C ARG A 59 10.38 -17.84 -5.37
N PRO A 60 9.25 -18.56 -5.24
CA PRO A 60 7.91 -17.97 -5.21
C PRO A 60 7.74 -16.76 -4.28
N MET A 61 8.17 -16.89 -3.02
CA MET A 61 8.16 -15.80 -2.04
C MET A 61 8.82 -14.51 -2.53
N TYR A 62 9.94 -14.61 -3.23
CA TYR A 62 10.68 -13.42 -3.68
C TYR A 62 10.03 -12.79 -4.91
N TYR A 63 9.34 -13.54 -5.76
CA TYR A 63 8.50 -12.94 -6.80
C TYR A 63 7.34 -12.14 -6.20
N PHE A 64 6.71 -12.65 -5.13
CA PHE A 64 5.72 -11.85 -4.40
C PHE A 64 6.37 -10.62 -3.74
N LEU A 65 7.58 -10.74 -3.20
CA LEU A 65 8.30 -9.60 -2.64
C LEU A 65 8.64 -8.53 -3.69
N ALA A 66 9.05 -8.94 -4.90
CA ALA A 66 9.28 -8.01 -6.01
C ALA A 66 7.98 -7.30 -6.44
N LEU A 67 6.86 -8.04 -6.46
CA LEU A 67 5.54 -7.49 -6.75
C LEU A 67 5.06 -6.51 -5.66
N LEU A 68 5.30 -6.81 -4.38
CA LEU A 68 5.07 -5.91 -3.25
C LEU A 68 5.93 -4.65 -3.40
N SER A 69 7.23 -4.82 -3.67
CA SER A 69 8.19 -3.71 -3.85
C SER A 69 7.79 -2.78 -4.99
N PHE A 70 7.34 -3.34 -6.12
CA PHE A 70 6.84 -2.55 -7.25
C PHE A 70 5.57 -1.78 -6.88
N THR A 71 4.66 -2.42 -6.14
CA THR A 71 3.43 -1.79 -5.65
C THR A 71 3.75 -0.63 -4.70
N ASP A 72 4.68 -0.84 -3.75
CA ASP A 72 5.14 0.13 -2.77
C ASP A 72 5.75 1.37 -3.44
N VAL A 73 6.66 1.19 -4.41
CA VAL A 73 7.26 2.30 -5.17
C VAL A 73 6.20 3.10 -5.92
N THR A 74 5.28 2.41 -6.57
CA THR A 74 4.22 3.05 -7.38
C THR A 74 3.25 3.82 -6.48
N LEU A 75 2.88 3.26 -5.33
CA LEU A 75 1.96 3.87 -4.37
C LEU A 75 2.56 5.15 -3.76
N CYS A 76 3.81 5.07 -3.29
CA CYS A 76 4.52 6.24 -2.78
C CYS A 76 4.67 7.33 -3.84
N THR A 77 5.06 6.97 -5.07
CA THR A 77 5.28 7.93 -6.15
C THR A 77 3.98 8.61 -6.61
N THR A 78 2.84 7.95 -6.46
CA THR A 78 1.53 8.53 -6.80
C THR A 78 1.10 9.65 -5.83
N THR A 79 1.56 9.61 -4.57
CA THR A 79 1.04 10.46 -3.48
C THR A 79 2.07 11.45 -2.95
N VAL A 80 3.29 10.99 -2.65
CA VAL A 80 4.29 11.77 -1.93
C VAL A 80 4.82 12.95 -2.72
N PRO A 81 5.15 12.85 -4.01
CA PRO A 81 5.64 14.01 -4.77
C PRO A 81 4.64 15.17 -4.75
N ASN A 82 3.35 14.88 -4.89
CA ASN A 82 2.30 15.89 -4.81
C ASN A 82 2.23 16.51 -3.40
N MET A 83 2.26 15.67 -2.35
CA MET A 83 2.33 16.15 -0.97
C MET A 83 3.53 17.07 -0.71
N LEU A 84 4.72 16.72 -1.19
CA LEU A 84 5.93 17.54 -1.04
C LEU A 84 5.79 18.86 -1.80
N CYS A 85 5.20 18.86 -2.99
CA CYS A 85 4.89 20.07 -3.75
C CYS A 85 3.94 21.01 -2.99
N ILE A 86 2.92 20.45 -2.33
CA ILE A 86 2.01 21.20 -1.46
C ILE A 86 2.78 21.84 -0.29
N PHE A 87 3.62 21.07 0.40
CA PHE A 87 4.27 21.53 1.63
C PHE A 87 5.45 22.48 1.43
N TRP A 88 6.24 22.33 0.36
CA TRP A 88 7.40 23.18 0.11
C TRP A 88 7.12 24.36 -0.82
N PHE A 89 6.27 24.16 -1.83
CA PHE A 89 6.05 25.14 -2.89
C PHE A 89 4.63 25.71 -2.89
N ASN A 90 3.76 25.28 -1.97
CA ASN A 90 2.35 25.69 -1.89
C ASN A 90 1.58 25.40 -3.21
N LEU A 91 2.03 24.40 -3.98
CA LEU A 91 1.39 23.96 -5.22
C LEU A 91 0.24 23.01 -4.87
N LYS A 92 -0.94 23.58 -4.65
CA LYS A 92 -2.12 22.88 -4.13
C LYS A 92 -3.12 22.43 -5.19
N GLU A 93 -2.98 22.94 -6.41
CA GLU A 93 -3.93 22.67 -7.49
C GLU A 93 -3.66 21.32 -8.14
N ILE A 94 -4.72 20.54 -8.35
CA ILE A 94 -4.71 19.30 -9.11
C ILE A 94 -5.89 19.28 -10.07
N ASP A 95 -5.65 18.95 -11.34
CA ASP A 95 -6.71 18.77 -12.34
C ASP A 95 -7.74 17.74 -11.86
N PHE A 96 -9.01 17.96 -12.20
CA PHE A 96 -10.09 17.08 -11.78
C PHE A 96 -9.87 15.61 -12.21
N ASN A 97 -9.46 15.36 -13.45
CA ASN A 97 -9.21 13.99 -13.92
C ASN A 97 -7.91 13.44 -13.34
N ALA A 98 -6.89 14.27 -13.14
CA ALA A 98 -5.66 13.86 -12.43
C ALA A 98 -5.96 13.42 -10.99
N CYS A 99 -6.87 14.10 -10.29
CA CYS A 99 -7.32 13.74 -8.95
C CYS A 99 -8.05 12.38 -8.94
N LEU A 100 -8.95 12.14 -9.90
CA LEU A 100 -9.62 10.85 -10.04
C LEU A 100 -8.65 9.72 -10.39
N ALA A 101 -7.64 9.98 -11.24
CA ALA A 101 -6.60 9.04 -11.55
C ALA A 101 -5.74 8.71 -10.32
N GLN A 102 -5.31 9.73 -9.56
CA GLN A 102 -4.58 9.55 -8.31
C GLN A 102 -5.39 8.69 -7.33
N MET A 103 -6.68 8.99 -7.15
CA MET A 103 -7.58 8.22 -6.30
C MET A 103 -7.68 6.75 -6.75
N PHE A 104 -7.85 6.49 -8.05
CA PHE A 104 -7.91 5.14 -8.63
C PHE A 104 -6.63 4.34 -8.35
N PHE A 105 -5.46 4.93 -8.62
CA PHE A 105 -4.18 4.27 -8.41
C PHE A 105 -3.91 4.01 -6.93
N VAL A 106 -4.13 4.98 -6.05
CA VAL A 106 -3.94 4.81 -4.60
C VAL A 106 -4.75 3.62 -4.09
N HIS A 107 -6.06 3.57 -4.37
CA HIS A 107 -6.89 2.49 -3.86
C HIS A 107 -6.52 1.14 -4.51
N THR A 108 -6.30 1.10 -5.82
CA THR A 108 -5.94 -0.15 -6.52
C THR A 108 -4.62 -0.71 -6.00
N LEU A 109 -3.62 0.14 -5.77
CA LEU A 109 -2.30 -0.28 -5.28
C LEU A 109 -2.34 -0.69 -3.80
N THR A 110 -3.09 0.02 -2.96
CA THR A 110 -3.33 -0.42 -1.57
C THR A 110 -4.00 -1.81 -1.51
N TRP A 111 -4.98 -2.07 -2.39
CA TRP A 111 -5.59 -3.39 -2.48
C TRP A 111 -4.65 -4.45 -3.04
N MET A 112 -3.78 -4.06 -3.98
CA MET A 112 -2.73 -4.92 -4.49
C MET A 112 -1.75 -5.30 -3.38
N GLU A 113 -1.31 -4.34 -2.56
CA GLU A 113 -0.42 -4.56 -1.41
C GLU A 113 -1.01 -5.61 -0.45
N SER A 114 -2.25 -5.40 0.01
CA SER A 114 -3.01 -6.34 0.84
C SER A 114 -3.11 -7.73 0.21
N GLY A 115 -3.44 -7.79 -1.09
CA GLY A 115 -3.56 -9.05 -1.81
C GLY A 115 -2.23 -9.78 -1.98
N VAL A 116 -1.11 -9.07 -2.14
CA VAL A 116 0.23 -9.67 -2.18
C VAL A 116 0.61 -10.23 -0.82
N LEU A 117 0.34 -9.52 0.28
CA LEU A 117 0.53 -10.06 1.64
C LEU A 117 -0.29 -11.34 1.87
N MET A 118 -1.53 -11.39 1.37
CA MET A 118 -2.34 -12.62 1.39
C MET A 118 -1.67 -13.75 0.60
N LEU A 119 -1.17 -13.49 -0.62
CA LEU A 119 -0.47 -14.50 -1.42
C LEU A 119 0.82 -14.98 -0.75
N MET A 120 1.55 -14.09 -0.09
CA MET A 120 2.72 -14.45 0.73
C MET A 120 2.32 -15.31 1.94
N ALA A 121 1.13 -15.11 2.53
CA ALA A 121 0.65 -15.94 3.64
C ALA A 121 0.34 -17.36 3.15
N LEU A 122 -0.29 -17.46 1.97
CA LEU A 122 -0.55 -18.74 1.30
C LEU A 122 0.75 -19.47 0.91
N ASP A 123 1.76 -18.74 0.42
CA ASP A 123 3.11 -19.27 0.17
C ASP A 123 3.71 -19.91 1.43
N ARG A 124 3.74 -19.15 2.55
CA ARG A 124 4.25 -19.66 3.83
C ARG A 124 3.45 -20.87 4.32
N TYR A 125 2.12 -20.84 4.16
CA TYR A 125 1.25 -21.95 4.55
C TYR A 125 1.57 -23.22 3.78
N VAL A 126 1.67 -23.15 2.45
CA VAL A 126 1.99 -24.33 1.63
C VAL A 126 3.42 -24.82 1.90
N ALA A 127 4.37 -23.90 2.10
CA ALA A 127 5.77 -24.25 2.39
C ALA A 127 5.93 -25.00 3.72
N ILE A 128 5.16 -24.65 4.75
CA ILE A 128 5.26 -25.25 6.09
C ILE A 128 4.35 -26.47 6.23
N CYS A 129 3.10 -26.39 5.79
CA CYS A 129 2.11 -27.45 5.99
C CYS A 129 2.18 -28.55 4.93
N TYR A 130 2.69 -28.25 3.73
CA TYR A 130 2.77 -29.20 2.61
C TYR A 130 4.13 -29.15 1.89
N PRO A 131 5.26 -29.32 2.59
CA PRO A 131 6.60 -29.11 2.03
C PRO A 131 6.89 -30.00 0.81
N LEU A 132 6.41 -31.25 0.79
CA LEU A 132 6.61 -32.19 -0.33
C LEU A 132 5.86 -31.80 -1.60
N ARG A 133 4.79 -31.01 -1.49
CA ARG A 133 3.95 -30.58 -2.63
C ARG A 133 4.20 -29.12 -3.03
N TYR A 134 5.04 -28.41 -2.29
CA TYR A 134 5.27 -26.97 -2.49
C TYR A 134 5.68 -26.63 -3.93
N SER A 135 6.65 -27.35 -4.50
CA SER A 135 7.13 -27.10 -5.87
C SER A 135 6.11 -27.44 -6.96
N THR A 136 5.13 -28.30 -6.68
CA THR A 136 4.07 -28.67 -7.63
C THR A 136 2.88 -27.71 -7.55
N ILE A 137 2.59 -27.18 -6.35
CA ILE A 137 1.49 -26.25 -6.12
C ILE A 137 1.88 -24.82 -6.53
N LEU A 138 3.02 -24.32 -6.04
CA LEU A 138 3.50 -22.95 -6.26
C LEU A 138 4.52 -22.91 -7.40
N THR A 139 4.02 -23.05 -8.62
CA THR A 139 4.81 -22.90 -9.85
C THR A 139 4.80 -21.45 -10.33
N ASN A 140 5.81 -21.05 -11.12
CA ASN A 140 5.91 -19.70 -11.68
C ASN A 140 4.63 -19.25 -12.44
N PRO A 141 3.98 -20.11 -13.26
CA PRO A 141 2.71 -19.75 -13.90
C PRO A 141 1.58 -19.51 -12.90
N VAL A 142 1.50 -20.26 -11.81
CA VAL A 142 0.48 -20.06 -10.76
C VAL A 142 0.70 -18.74 -10.05
N ILE A 143 1.95 -18.40 -9.72
CA ILE A 143 2.32 -17.13 -9.08
C ILE A 143 1.96 -15.95 -9.98
N ALA A 144 2.33 -16.00 -11.26
CA ALA A 144 2.01 -14.97 -12.22
C ALA A 144 0.49 -14.78 -12.38
N LYS A 145 -0.27 -15.89 -12.50
CA LYS A 145 -1.74 -15.85 -12.57
C LYS A 145 -2.35 -15.30 -11.29
N ALA A 146 -1.85 -15.68 -10.13
CA ALA A 146 -2.34 -15.20 -8.84
C ALA A 146 -2.09 -13.69 -8.67
N GLY A 147 -0.88 -13.21 -8.98
CA GLY A 147 -0.56 -11.78 -8.96
C GLY A 147 -1.42 -10.98 -9.93
N LEU A 148 -1.62 -11.46 -11.15
CA LEU A 148 -2.49 -10.84 -12.13
C LEU A 148 -3.96 -10.83 -11.68
N ALA A 149 -4.46 -11.94 -11.12
CA ALA A 149 -5.81 -12.04 -10.61
C ALA A 149 -6.07 -11.04 -9.47
N THR A 150 -5.11 -10.89 -8.55
CA THR A 150 -5.17 -9.88 -7.47
C THR A 150 -5.23 -8.47 -8.04
N PHE A 151 -4.38 -8.14 -9.01
CA PHE A 151 -4.40 -6.83 -9.66
C PHE A 151 -5.73 -6.55 -10.37
N LEU A 152 -6.21 -7.50 -11.20
CA LEU A 152 -7.47 -7.38 -11.92
C LEU A 152 -8.66 -7.26 -10.97
N ARG A 153 -8.69 -8.00 -9.86
CA ARG A 153 -9.70 -7.86 -8.80
C ARG A 153 -9.75 -6.43 -8.27
N GLY A 154 -8.59 -5.83 -7.97
CA GLY A 154 -8.49 -4.44 -7.54
C GLY A 154 -9.06 -3.47 -8.57
N VAL A 155 -8.63 -3.58 -9.82
CA VAL A 155 -9.11 -2.74 -10.93
C VAL A 155 -10.63 -2.84 -11.11
N LEU A 156 -11.18 -4.06 -11.15
CA LEU A 156 -12.60 -4.31 -11.37
C LEU A 156 -13.49 -3.72 -10.26
N LEU A 157 -13.00 -3.69 -9.02
CA LEU A 157 -13.73 -3.15 -7.88
C LEU A 157 -13.52 -1.64 -7.69
N ILE A 158 -12.40 -1.07 -8.14
CA ILE A 158 -12.11 0.37 -8.00
C ILE A 158 -12.52 1.20 -9.22
N LEU A 159 -12.68 0.59 -10.39
CA LEU A 159 -13.16 1.29 -11.57
C LEU A 159 -14.60 1.85 -11.39
N PRO A 160 -15.59 1.07 -10.91
CA PRO A 160 -16.94 1.61 -10.66
C PRO A 160 -16.94 2.69 -9.57
N PHE A 161 -16.13 2.51 -8.53
CA PHE A 161 -15.93 3.46 -7.45
C PHE A 161 -15.49 4.85 -7.96
N THR A 162 -14.50 4.87 -8.86
CA THR A 162 -13.99 6.10 -9.46
C THR A 162 -15.04 6.76 -10.38
N PHE A 163 -15.78 5.94 -11.12
CA PHE A 163 -16.82 6.43 -12.01
C PHE A 163 -18.04 7.01 -11.27
N LEU A 164 -18.46 6.38 -10.18
CA LEU A 164 -19.52 6.89 -9.31
C LEU A 164 -19.12 8.25 -8.71
N THR A 165 -17.85 8.40 -8.33
CA THR A 165 -17.31 9.67 -7.82
C THR A 165 -17.27 10.74 -8.91
N LYS A 166 -16.85 10.37 -10.14
CA LYS A 166 -16.83 11.28 -11.29
C LYS A 166 -18.21 11.85 -11.64
N ARG A 167 -19.28 11.09 -11.42
CA ARG A 167 -20.66 11.49 -11.74
C ARG A 167 -21.32 12.39 -10.69
N LEU A 168 -20.68 12.64 -9.55
CA LEU A 168 -21.23 13.51 -8.53
C LEU A 168 -21.25 14.98 -8.99
N PRO A 169 -22.30 15.77 -8.63
CA PRO A 169 -22.32 17.20 -8.90
C PRO A 169 -21.49 17.94 -7.84
N TYR A 170 -20.40 18.57 -8.25
CA TYR A 170 -19.50 19.32 -7.37
C TYR A 170 -19.94 20.78 -7.30
N CYS A 171 -20.56 21.18 -6.20
CA CYS A 171 -21.04 22.55 -6.02
C CYS A 171 -20.75 23.18 -4.65
N ARG A 172 -20.01 22.49 -3.76
CA ARG A 172 -19.59 23.03 -2.46
C ARG A 172 -18.15 23.56 -2.48
N GLY A 173 -17.73 24.11 -3.61
CA GLY A 173 -16.36 24.56 -3.86
C GLY A 173 -15.45 23.47 -4.44
N ASN A 174 -14.15 23.68 -4.32
CA ASN A 174 -13.10 22.82 -4.87
C ASN A 174 -12.02 22.46 -3.83
N PHE A 175 -12.28 22.71 -2.54
CA PHE A 175 -11.31 22.47 -1.47
C PHE A 175 -11.42 21.04 -0.93
N ILE A 176 -10.28 20.35 -0.88
CA ILE A 176 -10.16 19.01 -0.30
C ILE A 176 -9.17 19.11 0.87
N PRO A 177 -9.60 18.86 2.12
CA PRO A 177 -8.75 18.95 3.30
C PRO A 177 -7.91 17.68 3.45
N HIS A 178 -7.03 17.42 2.48
CA HIS A 178 -6.15 16.26 2.42
C HIS A 178 -4.88 16.57 1.61
N THR A 179 -3.87 15.71 1.75
CA THR A 179 -2.61 15.72 1.00
C THR A 179 -2.67 14.99 -0.35
N TYR A 180 -3.74 14.26 -0.62
CA TYR A 180 -3.99 13.51 -1.85
C TYR A 180 -5.49 13.36 -2.06
N CYS A 181 -5.91 12.89 -3.23
CA CYS A 181 -7.31 12.67 -3.56
C CYS A 181 -7.89 11.43 -2.87
N ASP A 182 -8.23 11.58 -1.59
CA ASP A 182 -9.00 10.59 -0.83
C ASP A 182 -10.46 10.55 -1.31
N HIS A 183 -11.02 9.35 -1.41
CA HIS A 183 -12.34 9.13 -1.99
C HIS A 183 -13.47 9.85 -1.24
N MET A 184 -13.53 9.68 0.08
CA MET A 184 -14.59 10.32 0.86
C MET A 184 -14.38 11.82 0.95
N SER A 185 -13.14 12.27 0.97
CA SER A 185 -12.80 13.70 0.93
C SER A 185 -13.25 14.35 -0.37
N VAL A 186 -13.03 13.70 -1.53
CA VAL A 186 -13.53 14.16 -2.84
C VAL A 186 -15.06 14.14 -2.87
N ALA A 187 -15.68 13.01 -2.49
CA ALA A 187 -17.13 12.85 -2.57
C ALA A 187 -17.91 13.85 -1.70
N LYS A 188 -17.38 14.25 -0.54
CA LYS A 188 -18.02 15.22 0.38
C LYS A 188 -18.11 16.65 -0.18
N VAL A 189 -17.26 17.01 -1.14
CA VAL A 189 -17.31 18.32 -1.84
C VAL A 189 -18.50 18.39 -2.81
N SER A 190 -19.08 17.24 -3.16
CA SER A 190 -20.31 17.22 -3.93
C SER A 190 -21.51 17.69 -3.12
N CYS A 191 -22.51 18.24 -3.81
CA CYS A 191 -23.82 18.53 -3.24
C CYS A 191 -24.85 17.42 -3.51
N GLY A 192 -24.47 16.40 -4.28
CA GLY A 192 -25.30 15.24 -4.54
C GLY A 192 -25.32 14.24 -3.37
N ASN A 193 -26.19 13.25 -3.47
CA ASN A 193 -26.24 12.16 -2.51
C ASN A 193 -25.05 11.19 -2.72
N PHE A 194 -24.00 11.35 -1.91
CA PHE A 194 -22.83 10.48 -1.94
C PHE A 194 -23.00 9.15 -1.17
N LYS A 195 -24.19 8.83 -0.63
CA LYS A 195 -24.43 7.58 0.13
C LYS A 195 -24.08 6.33 -0.69
N VAL A 196 -24.38 6.32 -1.99
CA VAL A 196 -24.04 5.20 -2.88
C VAL A 196 -22.53 5.00 -2.95
N ASN A 197 -21.76 6.08 -3.09
CA ASN A 197 -20.30 6.04 -3.07
C ASN A 197 -19.78 5.51 -1.73
N ALA A 198 -20.34 5.99 -0.62
CA ALA A 198 -19.96 5.53 0.72
C ALA A 198 -20.25 4.04 0.95
N ILE A 199 -21.44 3.56 0.57
CA ILE A 199 -21.84 2.14 0.70
C ILE A 199 -20.97 1.27 -0.19
N TYR A 200 -20.78 1.66 -1.45
CA TYR A 200 -19.94 0.91 -2.38
C TYR A 200 -18.48 0.85 -1.91
N GLY A 201 -17.93 1.98 -1.46
CA GLY A 201 -16.57 2.03 -0.91
C GLY A 201 -16.39 1.13 0.32
N LEU A 202 -17.37 1.10 1.22
CA LEU A 202 -17.37 0.19 2.37
C LEU A 202 -17.46 -1.27 1.94
N LEU A 203 -18.34 -1.60 0.99
CA LEU A 203 -18.46 -2.96 0.45
C LEU A 203 -17.16 -3.41 -0.22
N ALA A 204 -16.54 -2.56 -1.04
CA ALA A 204 -15.25 -2.86 -1.66
C ALA A 204 -14.18 -3.10 -0.60
N ALA A 205 -14.13 -2.27 0.45
CA ALA A 205 -13.17 -2.45 1.54
C ALA A 205 -13.36 -3.76 2.32
N LEU A 206 -14.62 -4.15 2.58
CA LEU A 206 -14.93 -5.41 3.26
C LEU A 206 -14.66 -6.63 2.36
N LEU A 207 -15.05 -6.57 1.09
CA LEU A 207 -14.84 -7.66 0.13
C LEU A 207 -13.38 -7.87 -0.23
N ILE A 208 -12.59 -6.78 -0.27
CA ILE A 208 -11.15 -6.89 -0.54
C ILE A 208 -10.38 -7.14 0.75
N GLY A 209 -10.29 -6.12 1.60
CA GLY A 209 -9.50 -6.18 2.83
C GLY A 209 -9.99 -7.24 3.80
N GLY A 210 -11.31 -7.39 3.97
CA GLY A 210 -11.89 -8.42 4.84
C GLY A 210 -11.56 -9.84 4.39
N PHE A 211 -11.67 -10.12 3.08
CA PHE A 211 -11.29 -11.41 2.51
C PHE A 211 -9.79 -11.69 2.66
N ASP A 212 -8.94 -10.70 2.37
CA ASP A 212 -7.48 -10.86 2.47
C ASP A 212 -7.06 -11.14 3.93
N MET A 213 -7.59 -10.36 4.88
CA MET A 213 -7.38 -10.57 6.32
C MET A 213 -7.87 -11.95 6.78
N PHE A 214 -9.02 -12.42 6.28
CA PHE A 214 -9.54 -13.74 6.59
C PHE A 214 -8.60 -14.84 6.09
N CYS A 215 -8.16 -14.78 4.82
CA CYS A 215 -7.23 -15.74 4.25
C CYS A 215 -5.87 -15.75 4.96
N ILE A 216 -5.34 -14.58 5.33
CA ILE A 216 -4.12 -14.45 6.14
C ILE A 216 -4.31 -15.12 7.50
N SER A 217 -5.42 -14.82 8.18
CA SER A 217 -5.73 -15.35 9.51
C SER A 217 -5.84 -16.88 9.50
N VAL A 218 -6.55 -17.45 8.52
CA VAL A 218 -6.67 -18.90 8.35
C VAL A 218 -5.29 -19.52 8.07
N SER A 219 -4.51 -18.93 7.17
CA SER A 219 -3.17 -19.41 6.82
C SER A 219 -2.26 -19.47 8.04
N TYR A 220 -2.19 -18.39 8.82
CA TYR A 220 -1.35 -18.35 10.03
C TYR A 220 -1.89 -19.21 11.16
N THR A 221 -3.21 -19.37 11.30
CA THR A 221 -3.78 -20.32 12.27
C THR A 221 -3.33 -21.75 11.95
N MET A 222 -3.35 -22.13 10.68
CA MET A 222 -2.89 -23.45 10.24
C MET A 222 -1.37 -23.61 10.37
N ILE A 223 -0.59 -22.59 10.04
CA ILE A 223 0.86 -22.59 10.29
C ILE A 223 1.16 -22.78 11.77
N LEU A 224 0.49 -22.03 12.66
CA LEU A 224 0.67 -22.16 14.10
C LEU A 224 0.35 -23.57 14.59
N ARG A 225 -0.76 -24.16 14.12
CA ARG A 225 -1.11 -25.56 14.43
C ARG A 225 -0.03 -26.53 13.98
N ALA A 226 0.46 -26.40 12.76
CA ALA A 226 1.54 -27.24 12.24
C ALA A 226 2.84 -27.07 13.05
N VAL A 227 3.22 -25.84 13.37
CA VAL A 227 4.45 -25.55 14.14
C VAL A 227 4.35 -26.09 15.57
N VAL A 228 3.23 -25.91 16.26
CA VAL A 228 3.02 -26.43 17.62
C VAL A 228 3.05 -27.96 17.65
N SER A 229 2.68 -28.63 16.55
CA SER A 229 2.76 -30.10 16.44
C SER A 229 4.19 -30.65 16.28
N LEU A 230 5.19 -29.79 16.04
CA LEU A 230 6.58 -30.22 15.91
C LEU A 230 7.17 -30.60 17.28
N SER A 231 7.81 -31.76 17.35
CA SER A 231 8.40 -32.30 18.58
C SER A 231 9.63 -31.53 19.08
N SER A 232 10.39 -30.88 18.18
CA SER A 232 11.63 -30.18 18.52
C SER A 232 11.42 -28.67 18.71
N ALA A 233 12.03 -28.10 19.76
CA ALA A 233 12.07 -26.64 20.00
C ALA A 233 12.84 -25.91 18.88
N ASP A 234 13.94 -26.47 18.40
CA ASP A 234 14.74 -25.88 17.33
C ASP A 234 13.97 -25.85 16.00
N ALA A 235 13.22 -26.91 15.72
CA ALA A 235 12.35 -26.97 14.54
C ALA A 235 11.25 -25.89 14.60
N ARG A 236 10.67 -25.67 15.79
CA ARG A 236 9.71 -24.59 16.03
C ARG A 236 10.32 -23.20 15.84
N GLN A 237 11.48 -22.94 16.44
CA GLN A 237 12.17 -21.65 16.32
C GLN A 237 12.57 -21.36 14.86
N LYS A 238 13.03 -22.37 14.13
CA LYS A 238 13.35 -22.26 12.71
C LYS A 238 12.12 -21.92 11.87
N ALA A 239 10.98 -22.57 12.14
CA ALA A 239 9.74 -22.29 11.43
C ALA A 239 9.18 -20.88 11.72
N PHE A 240 9.26 -20.40 12.96
CA PHE A 240 8.90 -19.01 13.26
C PHE A 240 9.85 -18.02 12.58
N GLY A 241 11.16 -18.31 12.58
CA GLY A 241 12.17 -17.49 11.93
C GLY A 241 11.91 -17.25 10.44
N THR A 242 11.29 -18.18 9.72
CA THR A 242 10.94 -18.03 8.29
C THR A 242 9.66 -17.22 8.04
N CYS A 243 8.83 -17.01 9.07
CA CYS A 243 7.60 -16.22 9.02
C CYS A 243 7.75 -14.81 9.60
N THR A 244 8.76 -14.58 10.46
CA THR A 244 8.92 -13.31 11.19
C THR A 244 8.89 -12.08 10.30
N SER A 245 9.61 -12.08 9.17
CA SER A 245 9.63 -10.93 8.24
C SER A 245 8.24 -10.62 7.69
N HIS A 246 7.50 -11.67 7.33
CA HIS A 246 6.15 -11.51 6.79
C HIS A 246 5.14 -11.10 7.87
N ILE A 247 5.24 -11.65 9.10
CA ILE A 247 4.41 -11.20 10.23
C ILE A 247 4.66 -9.72 10.53
N CYS A 248 5.93 -9.28 10.51
CA CYS A 248 6.26 -7.87 10.68
C CYS A 248 5.61 -7.00 9.58
N ALA A 249 5.69 -7.41 8.31
CA ALA A 249 5.05 -6.70 7.20
C ALA A 249 3.52 -6.60 7.39
N ILE A 250 2.85 -7.71 7.75
CA ILE A 250 1.41 -7.73 8.05
C ILE A 250 1.07 -6.75 9.18
N VAL A 251 1.84 -6.74 10.26
CA VAL A 251 1.60 -5.82 11.40
C VAL A 251 1.79 -4.37 10.97
N ILE A 252 2.86 -4.07 10.21
CA ILE A 252 3.15 -2.72 9.71
C ILE A 252 2.03 -2.21 8.79
N THR A 253 1.44 -3.06 7.95
CA THR A 253 0.36 -2.67 7.04
C THR A 253 -1.00 -2.58 7.75
N TYR A 254 -1.41 -3.61 8.49
CA TYR A 254 -2.79 -3.68 9.02
C TYR A 254 -3.02 -2.92 10.32
N VAL A 255 -2.02 -2.74 11.19
CA VAL A 255 -2.23 -2.00 12.45
C VAL A 255 -2.57 -0.52 12.19
N PRO A 256 -1.81 0.23 11.37
CA PRO A 256 -2.17 1.61 11.04
C PRO A 256 -3.50 1.70 10.27
N ALA A 257 -3.81 0.72 9.41
CA ALA A 257 -5.09 0.66 8.69
C ALA A 257 -6.28 0.55 9.65
N LEU A 258 -6.22 -0.40 10.59
CA LEU A 258 -7.25 -0.59 11.61
C LEU A 258 -7.36 0.65 12.49
N PHE A 259 -6.23 1.22 12.92
CA PHE A 259 -6.22 2.45 13.70
C PHE A 259 -6.92 3.61 12.97
N THR A 260 -6.67 3.78 11.67
CA THR A 260 -7.34 4.79 10.84
C THR A 260 -8.86 4.56 10.78
N ILE A 261 -9.29 3.30 10.60
CA ILE A 261 -10.71 2.95 10.54
C ILE A 261 -11.40 3.22 11.89
N PHE A 262 -10.79 2.78 13.00
CA PHE A 262 -11.34 2.95 14.34
C PHE A 262 -11.39 4.43 14.73
N THR A 263 -10.33 5.19 14.46
CA THR A 263 -10.29 6.62 14.76
C THR A 263 -11.30 7.39 13.90
N HIS A 264 -11.44 7.10 12.61
CA HIS A 264 -12.44 7.78 11.77
C HIS A 264 -13.89 7.40 12.15
N ARG A 265 -14.14 6.17 12.64
CA ARG A 265 -15.49 5.70 12.99
C ARG A 265 -15.92 6.04 14.42
N PHE A 266 -14.99 5.97 15.37
CA PHE A 266 -15.26 6.11 16.82
C PHE A 266 -14.54 7.30 17.47
N GLY A 267 -13.60 7.94 16.77
CA GLY A 267 -12.83 9.08 17.29
C GLY A 267 -13.62 10.38 17.44
N GLY A 268 -14.85 10.44 16.92
CA GLY A 268 -15.80 11.54 17.14
C GLY A 268 -15.19 12.93 16.94
N GLN A 269 -15.52 13.87 17.83
CA GLN A 269 -14.91 15.21 17.92
C GLN A 269 -13.60 15.22 18.72
N ASN A 270 -13.17 14.07 19.27
CA ASN A 270 -12.06 14.00 20.22
C ASN A 270 -10.70 13.92 19.53
N ILE A 271 -10.65 13.54 18.25
CA ILE A 271 -9.41 13.46 17.46
C ILE A 271 -9.42 14.59 16.41
N PRO A 272 -8.46 15.52 16.45
CA PRO A 272 -8.38 16.60 15.48
C PRO A 272 -8.20 16.09 14.04
N HIS A 273 -8.79 16.80 13.06
CA HIS A 273 -8.74 16.43 11.63
C HIS A 273 -7.30 16.27 11.10
N HIS A 274 -6.35 17.07 11.58
CA HIS A 274 -4.95 16.96 11.19
C HIS A 274 -4.30 15.63 11.59
N ILE A 275 -4.70 15.05 12.73
CA ILE A 275 -4.19 13.76 13.18
C ILE A 275 -4.66 12.64 12.24
N HIS A 276 -5.92 12.67 11.81
CA HIS A 276 -6.42 11.71 10.84
C HIS A 276 -5.64 11.75 9.51
N ILE A 277 -5.32 12.94 9.01
CA ILE A 277 -4.55 13.08 7.77
C ILE A 277 -3.10 12.61 7.96
N LEU A 278 -2.45 12.98 9.06
CA LEU A 278 -1.08 12.52 9.34
C LEU A 278 -1.03 10.99 9.44
N ILE A 279 -1.98 10.36 10.13
CA ILE A 279 -2.10 8.91 10.21
C ILE A 279 -2.35 8.30 8.83
N ALA A 280 -3.25 8.87 8.02
CA ALA A 280 -3.52 8.38 6.67
C ALA A 280 -2.27 8.38 5.79
N ASN A 281 -1.44 9.41 5.90
CA ASN A 281 -0.16 9.47 5.18
C ASN A 281 0.89 8.51 5.75
N LEU A 282 0.98 8.37 7.07
CA LEU A 282 1.86 7.38 7.70
C LEU A 282 1.46 5.96 7.34
N TYR A 283 0.17 5.66 7.28
CA TYR A 283 -0.36 4.38 6.83
C TYR A 283 0.13 4.02 5.43
N LEU A 284 0.12 4.97 4.49
CA LEU A 284 0.61 4.74 3.12
C LEU A 284 2.14 4.62 3.03
N MET A 285 2.88 5.21 3.97
CA MET A 285 4.35 5.32 3.89
C MET A 285 5.10 4.29 4.73
N LEU A 286 4.52 3.85 5.86
CA LEU A 286 5.19 2.93 6.77
C LEU A 286 5.52 1.58 6.10
N PRO A 287 4.60 0.91 5.38
CA PRO A 287 4.95 -0.35 4.73
C PRO A 287 6.04 -0.17 3.67
N PRO A 288 5.93 0.74 2.68
CA PRO A 288 6.99 0.95 1.69
C PRO A 288 8.36 1.27 2.29
N THR A 289 8.42 2.02 3.39
CA THR A 289 9.70 2.37 4.05
C THR A 289 10.26 1.20 4.86
N LEU A 290 9.43 0.48 5.61
CA LEU A 290 9.88 -0.52 6.59
C LEU A 290 10.00 -1.93 6.00
N ASN A 291 9.17 -2.31 5.03
CA ASN A 291 9.22 -3.61 4.34
C ASN A 291 10.65 -3.96 3.88
N PRO A 292 11.35 -3.13 3.07
CA PRO A 292 12.69 -3.46 2.62
C PRO A 292 13.70 -3.61 3.75
N ILE A 293 13.58 -2.83 4.82
CA ILE A 293 14.44 -2.94 6.01
C ILE A 293 14.20 -4.28 6.73
N VAL A 294 12.94 -4.63 6.95
CA VAL A 294 12.54 -5.89 7.60
C VAL A 294 13.06 -7.09 6.78
N TYR A 295 12.82 -7.09 5.47
CA TYR A 295 13.27 -8.17 4.60
C TYR A 295 14.80 -8.22 4.49
N GLY A 296 15.49 -7.09 4.41
CA GLY A 296 16.96 -7.02 4.38
C GLY A 296 17.64 -7.48 5.66
N VAL A 297 17.09 -7.14 6.84
CA VAL A 297 17.66 -7.52 8.14
C VAL A 297 17.37 -8.98 8.48
N LYS A 298 16.13 -9.43 8.25
CA LYS A 298 15.65 -10.75 8.71
C LYS A 298 15.85 -11.86 7.69
N THR A 299 15.94 -11.56 6.39
CA THR A 299 16.11 -12.58 5.36
C THR A 299 17.59 -12.74 5.00
N LYS A 300 18.17 -13.87 5.39
CA LYS A 300 19.60 -14.17 5.18
C LYS A 300 20.02 -14.03 3.72
N GLN A 301 19.23 -14.56 2.79
CA GLN A 301 19.54 -14.54 1.36
C GLN A 301 19.56 -13.12 0.78
N ILE A 302 18.63 -12.26 1.21
CA ILE A 302 18.61 -10.85 0.82
C ILE A 302 19.82 -10.13 1.41
N ARG A 303 20.11 -10.35 2.69
CA ARG A 303 21.27 -9.76 3.36
C ARG A 303 22.58 -10.12 2.67
N GLU A 304 22.77 -11.40 2.33
CA GLU A 304 23.95 -11.88 1.60
C GLU A 304 24.02 -11.29 0.19
N GLY A 305 22.87 -11.20 -0.50
CA GLY A 305 22.78 -10.55 -1.81
C GLY A 305 23.18 -9.07 -1.77
N VAL A 306 22.67 -8.32 -0.80
CA VAL A 306 23.02 -6.90 -0.58
C VAL A 306 24.52 -6.74 -0.29
N ILE A 307 25.07 -7.58 0.60
CA ILE A 307 26.50 -7.61 0.91
C ILE A 307 27.31 -7.83 -0.38
N LYS A 308 26.98 -8.84 -1.18
CA LYS A 308 27.66 -9.10 -2.46
C LYS A 308 27.62 -7.90 -3.40
N LEU A 309 26.47 -7.21 -3.53
CA LEU A 309 26.35 -6.03 -4.38
C LEU A 309 27.31 -4.92 -3.94
N PHE A 310 27.32 -4.58 -2.64
CA PHE A 310 28.21 -3.55 -2.11
C PHE A 310 29.71 -3.89 -2.24
N PHE A 311 30.08 -5.17 -2.10
CA PHE A 311 31.49 -5.59 -2.26
C PHE A 311 31.91 -5.70 -3.73
N LYS A 312 31.04 -6.20 -4.62
CA LYS A 312 31.31 -6.28 -6.06
C LYS A 312 31.41 -4.89 -6.71
N GLU A 313 30.64 -3.92 -6.22
CA GLU A 313 30.70 -2.52 -6.67
C GLU A 313 31.97 -1.81 -6.18
N LYS A 314 32.45 -2.15 -4.96
CA LYS A 314 33.77 -1.70 -4.48
C LYS A 314 34.93 -2.24 -5.33
N ASP A 315 34.90 -3.51 -5.72
CA ASP A 315 35.97 -4.08 -6.55
C ASP A 315 36.02 -3.44 -7.95
N ILE A 316 34.86 -3.10 -8.53
CA ILE A 316 34.78 -2.40 -9.82
C ILE A 316 35.24 -0.93 -9.71
N LEU A 317 34.97 -0.26 -8.58
CA LEU A 317 35.43 1.11 -8.33
C LEU A 317 36.92 1.21 -8.00
N VAL A 318 37.54 0.12 -7.51
CA VAL A 318 38.98 0.05 -7.22
C VAL A 318 39.81 -0.36 -8.46
N MET A 319 39.18 -1.01 -9.45
CA MET A 319 39.81 -1.34 -10.74
C MET A 319 39.73 -0.22 -11.80
N LYS A 320 39.17 0.94 -11.45
CA LYS A 320 39.06 2.13 -12.31
C LYS A 320 39.96 3.25 -11.80
#